data_AF-G5IYT3-F1
#
_entry.id   AF-G5IYT3-F1
#
_cell.length_a   1.000
_cell.length_b   1.000
_cell.length_c   1.000
_cell.angle_alpha   90.00
_cell.angle_beta   90.00
_cell.angle_gamma   90.00
#
_symmetry.space_group_name_H-M   'P 1'
#
loop_
_entity.id
_entity.type
_entity.pdbx_description
1 polymer ?
#
loop_
_entity_poly.entity_id
_entity_poly.type
_entity_poly.pdbx_seq_one_letter_code
_entity_poly.pdbx_strand_id
1 'polypeptide(L)'
;MRAYVDLGKFWRKGLSINAAYEELLMKGMKVDRRTLSSAKDGTLARSEYLTLVRLRDWARELSGNDQLSIDDILVIKNDQLEEENN
;
A
#
# COMPACT_ATOMS: atom_id res chain seq x y z
N MET A 1 14.44 10.07 -7.48
CA MET A 1 14.33 8.84 -6.68
C MET A 1 13.39 9.12 -5.53
N ARG A 2 12.17 8.56 -5.60
CA ARG A 2 11.11 8.80 -4.61
C ARG A 2 10.70 7.47 -3.98
N ALA A 3 10.38 7.51 -2.69
CA ALA A 3 9.85 6.36 -1.98
C ALA A 3 8.32 6.35 -2.09
N TYR A 4 7.77 5.20 -2.43
CA TYR A 4 6.34 4.94 -2.56
C TYR A 4 5.95 3.79 -1.65
N VAL A 5 4.68 3.77 -1.25
CA VAL A 5 4.08 2.64 -0.55
C VAL A 5 3.53 1.66 -1.57
N ASP A 6 3.95 0.40 -1.48
CA ASP A 6 3.52 -0.71 -2.33
C ASP A 6 3.01 -1.87 -1.46
N LEU A 7 1.68 -1.95 -1.33
CA LEU A 7 0.98 -3.03 -0.65
C LEU A 7 0.68 -4.21 -1.60
N GLY A 8 0.87 -4.03 -2.92
CA GLY A 8 0.55 -5.03 -3.92
C GLY A 8 1.29 -6.35 -3.69
N LYS A 9 2.51 -6.28 -3.17
CA LYS A 9 3.34 -7.46 -2.81
C LYS A 9 2.75 -8.33 -1.71
N PHE A 10 1.90 -7.74 -0.86
CA PHE A 10 1.24 -8.41 0.27
C PHE A 10 -0.23 -8.71 -0.03
N TRP A 11 -0.66 -8.48 -1.27
CA TRP A 11 -2.04 -8.58 -1.68
C TRP A 11 -2.39 -10.02 -2.07
N ARG A 12 -3.44 -10.59 -1.44
CA ARG A 12 -3.93 -11.92 -1.80
C ARG A 12 -4.39 -11.96 -3.26
N LYS A 13 -4.01 -13.03 -3.98
CA LYS A 13 -4.38 -13.23 -5.39
C LYS A 13 -5.90 -13.22 -5.55
N GLY A 14 -6.41 -12.41 -6.48
CA GLY A 14 -7.85 -12.29 -6.77
C GLY A 14 -8.64 -11.40 -5.81
N LEU A 15 -8.03 -10.84 -4.77
CA LEU A 15 -8.70 -9.92 -3.86
C LEU A 15 -8.91 -8.56 -4.52
N SER A 16 -10.18 -8.16 -4.72
CA SER A 16 -10.51 -6.84 -5.24
C SER A 16 -10.24 -5.73 -4.21
N ILE A 17 -10.06 -4.49 -4.67
CA ILE A 17 -9.93 -3.33 -3.78
C ILE A 17 -11.15 -3.19 -2.86
N ASN A 18 -12.35 -3.39 -3.41
CA ASN A 18 -13.59 -3.28 -2.63
C ASN A 18 -13.65 -4.36 -1.54
N ALA A 19 -13.31 -5.61 -1.87
CA ALA A 19 -13.31 -6.69 -0.88
C ALA A 19 -12.28 -6.43 0.24
N ALA A 20 -11.06 -5.98 -0.11
CA ALA A 20 -10.06 -5.61 0.88
C ALA A 20 -10.49 -4.43 1.77
N TYR A 21 -11.14 -3.43 1.17
CA TYR A 21 -11.68 -2.28 1.90
C TYR A 21 -12.73 -2.72 2.93
N GLU A 22 -13.68 -3.57 2.54
CA GLU A 22 -14.71 -4.08 3.45
C GLU A 22 -14.10 -4.94 4.58
N GLU A 23 -13.11 -5.79 4.27
CA GLU A 23 -12.43 -6.61 5.28
C GLU A 23 -11.73 -5.75 6.35
N LEU A 24 -10.99 -4.73 5.93
CA LEU A 24 -10.32 -3.81 6.85
C LEU A 24 -11.32 -3.00 7.68
N LEU A 25 -12.43 -2.57 7.08
CA LEU A 25 -13.51 -1.88 7.80
C LEU A 25 -14.13 -2.77 8.88
N MET A 26 -14.43 -4.03 8.56
CA MET A 26 -14.99 -4.99 9.53
C MET A 26 -14.06 -5.24 10.72
N LYS A 27 -12.74 -5.05 10.52
CA LYS A 27 -11.72 -5.13 11.57
C LYS A 27 -11.55 -3.83 12.36
N GLY A 28 -12.40 -2.83 12.13
CA GLY A 28 -12.38 -1.55 12.84
C GLY A 28 -11.29 -0.59 12.37
N MET A 29 -10.65 -0.87 11.23
CA MET A 29 -9.61 -0.01 10.70
C MET A 29 -10.20 1.21 9.99
N LYS A 30 -9.59 2.39 10.21
CA LYS A 30 -9.94 3.60 9.47
C LYS A 30 -9.26 3.55 8.11
N VAL A 31 -10.03 3.33 7.04
CA VAL A 31 -9.52 3.17 5.68
C VAL A 31 -10.13 4.21 4.75
N ASP A 32 -9.28 4.84 3.94
CA ASP A 32 -9.71 5.60 2.78
C ASP A 32 -9.48 4.76 1.52
N ARG A 33 -10.54 4.55 0.72
CA ARG A 33 -10.50 3.64 -0.44
C ARG A 33 -9.52 4.11 -1.51
N ARG A 34 -9.39 5.42 -1.73
CA ARG A 34 -8.46 6.00 -2.71
C ARG A 34 -7.02 5.78 -2.30
N THR A 35 -6.72 5.96 -1.01
CA THR A 35 -5.42 5.68 -0.40
C THR A 35 -5.09 4.19 -0.53
N LEU A 36 -6.03 3.30 -0.21
CA LEU A 36 -5.86 1.85 -0.35
C LEU A 36 -5.54 1.45 -1.79
N SER A 37 -6.27 2.00 -2.77
CA SER A 37 -6.00 1.77 -4.20
C SER A 37 -4.60 2.23 -4.61
N SER A 38 -4.24 3.47 -4.27
CA SER A 38 -2.94 4.04 -4.63
C SER A 38 -1.78 3.26 -3.96
N ALA A 39 -1.99 2.79 -2.73
CA ALA A 39 -1.02 1.98 -2.01
C ALA A 39 -0.88 0.57 -2.63
N LYS A 40 -1.97 -0.05 -3.07
CA LYS A 40 -1.92 -1.33 -3.81
C LYS A 40 -1.13 -1.19 -5.11
N ASP A 41 -1.34 -0.10 -5.84
CA ASP A 41 -0.72 0.13 -7.15
C ASP A 41 0.73 0.65 -7.04
N GLY A 42 1.22 0.87 -5.81
CA GLY A 42 2.57 1.38 -5.59
C GLY A 42 2.75 2.85 -5.98
N THR A 43 1.68 3.62 -6.08
CA THR A 43 1.69 5.03 -6.54
C THR A 43 1.50 6.03 -5.41
N LEU A 44 1.18 5.55 -4.20
CA LEU A 44 1.09 6.39 -3.02
C LEU A 44 2.48 6.84 -2.56
N ALA A 45 2.77 8.14 -2.67
CA ALA A 45 4.03 8.70 -2.19
C ALA A 45 4.19 8.48 -0.67
N ARG A 46 5.44 8.37 -0.21
CA ARG A 46 5.75 8.28 1.22
C ARG A 46 5.09 9.43 1.98
N SER A 47 4.36 9.08 3.04
CA SER A 47 3.64 10.02 3.90
C SER A 47 4.30 10.10 5.29
N GLU A 48 3.66 10.82 6.21
CA GLU A 48 4.05 10.90 7.61
C GLU A 48 4.07 9.52 8.28
N TYR A 49 4.90 9.39 9.33
CA TYR A 49 5.12 8.12 10.02
C TYR A 49 3.83 7.44 10.50
N LEU A 50 2.87 8.19 11.05
CA LEU A 50 1.58 7.64 11.50
C LEU A 50 0.77 7.02 10.36
N THR A 51 0.83 7.61 9.17
CA THR A 51 0.18 7.05 7.98
C THR A 51 0.88 5.76 7.55
N LEU A 52 2.22 5.73 7.58
CA LEU A 52 3.00 4.52 7.27
C LEU A 52 2.70 3.36 8.24
N VAL A 53 2.55 3.66 9.53
CA VAL A 53 2.13 2.67 10.54
C VAL A 53 0.78 2.06 10.18
N ARG A 54 -0.22 2.88 9.82
CA ARG A 54 -1.55 2.39 9.42
C ARG A 54 -1.51 1.55 8.15
N LEU A 55 -0.75 1.99 7.15
CA LEU A 55 -0.62 1.27 5.87
C LEU A 55 0.05 -0.10 6.07
N ARG A 56 1.05 -0.18 6.95
CA ARG A 56 1.65 -1.46 7.37
C ARG A 56 0.62 -2.34 8.06
N ASP A 57 -0.18 -1.80 8.96
CA ASP A 57 -1.20 -2.57 9.67
C ASP A 57 -2.27 -3.13 8.71
N TRP A 58 -2.63 -2.37 7.66
CA TRP A 58 -3.47 -2.89 6.58
C TRP A 58 -2.80 -4.05 5.85
N ALA A 59 -1.51 -3.92 5.52
CA ALA A 59 -0.75 -4.97 4.86
C ALA A 59 -0.69 -6.26 5.70
N ARG A 60 -0.48 -6.12 7.01
CA ARG A 60 -0.45 -7.24 7.97
C ARG A 60 -1.78 -7.97 8.01
N GLU A 61 -2.89 -7.23 8.11
CA GLU A 61 -4.23 -7.84 8.11
C GLU A 61 -4.54 -8.53 6.79
N LEU A 62 -4.30 -7.86 5.65
CA LEU A 62 -4.63 -8.39 4.33
C LEU A 62 -3.78 -9.61 3.94
N SER A 63 -2.55 -9.71 4.45
CA SER A 63 -1.63 -10.82 4.17
C SER A 63 -1.63 -11.91 5.23
N GLY A 64 -2.12 -11.62 6.44
CA GLY A 64 -1.96 -12.48 7.62
C GLY A 64 -0.52 -12.53 8.16
N ASN A 65 0.39 -11.69 7.67
CA ASN A 65 1.78 -11.63 8.12
C ASN A 65 1.96 -10.49 9.13
N ASP A 66 2.00 -10.80 10.42
CA ASP A 66 2.14 -9.82 11.50
C ASP A 66 3.56 -9.26 11.69
N GLN A 67 4.55 -9.81 10.98
CA GLN A 67 5.97 -9.41 11.09
C GLN A 67 6.37 -8.28 10.13
N LEU A 68 5.49 -7.88 9.19
CA LEU A 68 5.82 -6.84 8.20
C LEU A 68 6.23 -5.53 8.88
N SER A 69 7.39 -5.00 8.54
CA SER A 69 7.87 -3.69 8.97
C SER A 69 7.37 -2.56 8.06
N ILE A 70 7.68 -1.31 8.41
CA ILE A 70 7.39 -0.17 7.53
C ILE A 70 8.29 -0.22 6.28
N ASP A 71 9.52 -0.69 6.41
CA ASP A 71 10.46 -0.74 5.29
C ASP A 71 10.02 -1.76 4.23
N ASP A 72 9.33 -2.83 4.65
CA ASP A 72 8.82 -3.86 3.73
C ASP A 72 7.75 -3.32 2.76
N ILE A 73 6.97 -2.31 3.18
CA ILE A 73 5.94 -1.69 2.35
C ILE A 73 6.47 -0.50 1.54
N LEU A 74 7.74 -0.13 1.69
CA LEU A 74 8.35 0.98 0.97
C LEU A 74 9.15 0.48 -0.23
N VAL A 75 8.89 1.09 -1.39
CA VAL A 75 9.66 0.85 -2.61
C VAL A 75 10.25 2.15 -3.12
N ILE A 76 11.52 2.09 -3.48
CA ILE A 76 12.21 3.19 -4.14
C ILE A 76 11.95 3.05 -5.63
N LYS A 77 11.24 4.01 -6.22
CA LYS A 77 11.07 4.10 -7.67
C LYS A 77 11.99 5.20 -8.19
N ASN A 78 12.71 4.88 -9.25
CA ASN A 78 13.34 5.92 -10.07
C ASN A 78 12.21 6.58 -10.85
N ASP A 79 12.03 7.87 -10.64
CA ASP A 79 11.31 8.72 -11.58
C ASP A 79 12.20 8.81 -12.83
N GLN A 80 12.36 7.71 -13.58
CA GLN A 80 12.70 7.84 -14.98
C GLN A 80 11.46 8.49 -15.57
N LEU A 81 11.57 9.81 -15.76
CA LEU A 81 10.79 10.54 -16.73
C LEU A 81 10.66 9.62 -17.94
N GLU A 82 9.43 9.28 -18.31
CA GLU A 82 9.11 8.94 -19.68
C GLU A 82 9.39 10.20 -20.53
N GLU A 83 10.66 10.54 -20.68
CA GLU A 83 11.21 11.27 -21.81
C GLU A 83 11.90 10.22 -22.68
N GLU A 84 11.14 9.24 -23.15
CA GLU A 84 11.53 8.46 -24.32
C GLU A 84 10.41 8.48 -25.36
N ASN A 85 10.52 9.53 -26.17
CA ASN A 85 10.54 9.47 -27.63
C ASN A 85 9.22 9.42 -28.42
N ASN A 86 9.04 10.55 -29.12
CA ASN A 86 8.36 10.83 -30.40
C ASN A 86 6.88 11.25 -30.38
#